data_AF-R4LN07-F1
#
_entry.id   AF-R4LN07-F1
#
_cell.length_a   1.000
_cell.length_b   1.000
_cell.length_c   1.000
_cell.angle_alpha   90.00
_cell.angle_beta   90.00
_cell.angle_gamma   90.00
#
_symmetry.space_group_name_H-M   'P 1'
#
loop_
_entity.id
_entity.type
_entity.pdbx_description
1 polymer ?
#
loop_
_entity_poly.entity_id
_entity_poly.type
_entity_poly.pdbx_seq_one_letter_code
_entity_poly.pdbx_strand_id
1 'polypeptide(L)'
;MNLHWLAPPSLRTGTAKIRYTGPLAAQARDLVLHLGHDGWSAPYDVPMDRLDDRSWIAEVPVRGQVIDCVVRDGDTHDVDNNSNVDYRLWINVDPVDAHVHVRTPGGGSLGFTSMRTALHAGGMTHAVVSWMDNELIDLVAAERWLTPLVWVRPGGPSPGEVRRRLASGAAGLKLHPAYDNYPADTHLLDPYLTIAAEAGTPVTIHSSPGPADPDLIRRLAERFPAVRFVLYHTYLGPPEGRHRAARHAQRLPNLYLETSWCRSAAAERLIDKVGPDRVLFGSDAATDGPEHYTRHPPNIEMVESYNSGLLRLAHRLPTDMFRRFVEDNARELFGIPRPAPPLAAEDLRALLAAALTQLRRVLSAVRTRDLDRPTPCASWDVRTLLGHVLAVVQRAQFTVEGRPVMSIPDIMAIEPSTWREVLRAAVDKAIRACTARPAASYRAAPHRDEATPGSTRRTTPIAGGRTAAAPPDATGAGDRLAPPGEPETPHTANQMMTAGDPGAAGPPIGSTPGATAADAGRDTTGSAGDWGVHGRGVGHGAGSVAAPWGRMPAAVALSGFVVEVAVHTWDLAAGVAARVRLDGDVAAAAMGIAVRLVPPETRDGHAFDGPVAAAPGADASALLAAYLGRRAPT
;
A
#
# COMPACT_ATOMS: atom_id res chain seq x y z
N MET A 1 -3.79 -6.63 -6.02
CA MET A 1 -3.16 -7.77 -5.33
C MET A 1 -4.25 -8.70 -4.79
N ASN A 2 -4.19 -10.00 -5.10
CA ASN A 2 -5.24 -10.97 -4.71
C ASN A 2 -5.20 -11.38 -3.24
N LEU A 3 -4.04 -11.31 -2.60
CA LEU A 3 -3.85 -11.60 -1.18
C LEU A 3 -3.02 -10.49 -0.54
N HIS A 4 -3.48 -9.89 0.55
CA HIS A 4 -2.80 -8.76 1.19
C HIS A 4 -3.22 -8.57 2.66
N TRP A 5 -2.37 -7.90 3.43
CA TRP A 5 -2.70 -7.48 4.80
C TRP A 5 -3.76 -6.37 4.80
N LEU A 6 -4.73 -6.46 5.72
CA LEU A 6 -5.71 -5.39 5.94
C LEU A 6 -5.16 -4.23 6.79
N ALA A 7 -4.14 -4.50 7.61
CA ALA A 7 -3.54 -3.54 8.50
C ALA A 7 -2.16 -3.08 7.96
N PRO A 8 -1.79 -1.80 8.17
CA PRO A 8 -0.44 -1.33 7.91
C PRO A 8 0.57 -2.06 8.81
N PRO A 9 1.86 -2.05 8.47
CA PRO A 9 2.84 -2.87 9.16
C PRO A 9 2.94 -2.61 10.66
N SER A 10 2.84 -1.34 11.09
CA SER A 10 2.89 -0.95 12.50
C SER A 10 1.75 -1.52 13.36
N LEU A 11 0.68 -2.01 12.75
CA LEU A 11 -0.49 -2.58 13.44
C LEU A 11 -0.56 -4.11 13.29
N ARG A 12 0.42 -4.75 12.65
CA ARG A 12 0.52 -6.22 12.53
C ARG A 12 1.17 -6.79 13.78
N THR A 13 0.41 -6.90 14.87
CA THR A 13 0.94 -7.41 16.16
C THR A 13 0.06 -8.51 16.72
N GLY A 14 0.67 -9.59 17.24
CA GLY A 14 -0.08 -10.72 17.81
C GLY A 14 -0.79 -11.51 16.72
N THR A 15 -1.99 -11.09 16.35
CA THR A 15 -2.77 -11.61 15.21
C THR A 15 -3.19 -10.47 14.29
N ALA A 16 -3.13 -10.69 12.98
CA ALA A 16 -3.52 -9.71 11.97
C ALA A 16 -4.35 -10.37 10.86
N LYS A 17 -5.12 -9.55 10.14
CA LYS A 17 -6.03 -10.04 9.10
C LYS A 17 -5.40 -9.96 7.73
N ILE A 18 -5.50 -11.06 6.99
CA ILE A 18 -5.22 -11.13 5.56
C ILE A 18 -6.54 -11.19 4.83
N ARG A 19 -6.64 -10.49 3.69
CA ARG A 19 -7.78 -10.53 2.80
C ARG A 19 -7.41 -11.17 1.47
N TYR A 20 -8.32 -12.01 0.97
CA TYR A 20 -8.23 -12.70 -0.30
C TYR A 20 -9.37 -12.31 -1.25
N THR A 21 -9.03 -12.02 -2.50
CA THR A 21 -9.96 -11.66 -3.59
C THR A 21 -9.64 -12.40 -4.89
N GLY A 22 -8.88 -13.50 -4.82
CA GLY A 22 -8.42 -14.23 -6.00
C GLY A 22 -9.48 -15.13 -6.67
N PRO A 23 -9.08 -15.94 -7.67
CA PRO A 23 -10.00 -16.67 -8.55
C PRO A 23 -10.94 -17.65 -7.84
N LEU A 24 -10.53 -18.21 -6.69
CA LEU A 24 -11.38 -19.12 -5.92
C LEU A 24 -12.50 -18.40 -5.16
N ALA A 25 -12.36 -17.08 -4.91
CA ALA A 25 -13.24 -16.34 -4.00
C ALA A 25 -14.72 -16.36 -4.38
N ALA A 26 -15.03 -16.37 -5.69
CA ALA A 26 -16.40 -16.34 -6.18
C ALA A 26 -17.15 -17.68 -6.02
N GLN A 27 -16.41 -18.79 -6.13
CA GLN A 27 -16.97 -20.13 -6.37
C GLN A 27 -16.96 -21.00 -5.12
N ALA A 28 -15.94 -20.80 -4.27
CA ALA A 28 -15.72 -21.59 -3.09
C ALA A 28 -16.83 -21.43 -2.05
N ARG A 29 -17.13 -22.54 -1.36
CA ARG A 29 -18.03 -22.59 -0.20
C ARG A 29 -17.27 -22.50 1.11
N ASP A 30 -16.06 -23.03 1.12
CA ASP A 30 -15.12 -22.98 2.24
C ASP A 30 -13.72 -22.73 1.68
N LEU A 31 -13.00 -21.77 2.27
CA LEU A 31 -11.62 -21.47 1.90
C LEU A 31 -10.72 -21.60 3.11
N VAL A 32 -9.54 -22.15 2.86
CA VAL A 32 -8.48 -22.33 3.84
C VAL A 32 -7.22 -21.63 3.34
N LEU A 33 -6.60 -20.85 4.23
CA LEU A 33 -5.28 -20.31 4.02
C LEU A 33 -4.26 -21.33 4.54
N HIS A 34 -3.58 -22.00 3.62
CA HIS A 34 -2.50 -22.94 3.92
C HIS A 34 -1.19 -22.17 3.96
N LEU A 35 -0.58 -22.06 5.15
CA LEU A 35 0.53 -21.13 5.36
C LEU A 35 1.73 -21.76 6.09
N GLY A 36 2.90 -21.32 5.68
CA GLY A 36 4.19 -21.55 6.32
C GLY A 36 4.87 -20.23 6.67
N HIS A 37 5.86 -20.30 7.55
CA HIS A 37 6.72 -19.17 7.90
C HIS A 37 8.13 -19.45 7.41
N ASP A 38 8.95 -18.43 7.16
CA ASP A 38 10.43 -18.48 7.09
C ASP A 38 11.07 -19.81 6.58
N GLY A 39 10.54 -20.47 5.54
CA GLY A 39 11.02 -21.78 5.05
C GLY A 39 10.77 -23.02 5.94
N TRP A 40 9.67 -23.04 6.71
CA TRP A 40 9.33 -24.11 7.68
C TRP A 40 9.06 -25.49 7.08
N SER A 41 9.24 -26.54 7.91
CA SER A 41 9.08 -27.96 7.54
C SER A 41 7.66 -28.52 7.65
N ALA A 42 6.73 -27.81 8.31
CA ALA A 42 5.33 -28.23 8.42
C ALA A 42 4.40 -27.01 8.32
N PRO A 43 3.66 -26.85 7.21
CA PRO A 43 2.65 -25.80 7.06
C PRO A 43 1.40 -26.13 7.90
N TYR A 44 0.55 -25.13 8.13
CA TYR A 44 -0.73 -25.31 8.81
C TYR A 44 -1.83 -24.48 8.17
N ASP A 45 -3.07 -24.90 8.44
CA ASP A 45 -4.27 -24.37 7.83
C ASP A 45 -4.98 -23.39 8.75
N VAL A 46 -5.42 -22.26 8.18
CA VAL A 46 -6.26 -21.26 8.84
C VAL A 46 -7.55 -21.10 8.04
N PRO A 47 -8.73 -21.42 8.61
CA PRO A 47 -10.01 -21.18 7.94
C PRO A 47 -10.21 -19.71 7.60
N MET A 48 -10.89 -19.45 6.49
CA MET A 48 -11.22 -18.10 6.05
C MET A 48 -12.72 -17.82 6.20
N ASP A 49 -13.07 -16.62 6.64
CA ASP A 49 -14.45 -16.14 6.71
C ASP A 49 -14.81 -15.35 5.44
N ARG A 50 -15.97 -15.65 4.85
CA ARG A 50 -16.50 -14.91 3.69
C ARG A 50 -17.11 -13.57 4.12
N LEU A 51 -16.81 -12.52 3.37
CA LEU A 51 -17.38 -11.17 3.53
C LEU A 51 -18.50 -10.88 2.51
N ASP A 52 -19.30 -9.85 2.81
CA ASP A 52 -20.45 -9.43 1.99
C ASP A 52 -20.05 -9.03 0.55
N ASP A 53 -18.83 -8.50 0.37
CA ASP A 53 -18.29 -8.13 -0.94
C ASP A 53 -17.68 -9.31 -1.72
N ARG A 54 -17.96 -10.55 -1.28
CA ARG A 54 -17.47 -11.81 -1.85
C ARG A 54 -15.96 -12.02 -1.73
N SER A 55 -15.27 -11.23 -0.92
CA SER A 55 -13.90 -11.52 -0.51
C SER A 55 -13.86 -12.40 0.74
N TRP A 56 -12.65 -12.85 1.11
CA TRP A 56 -12.44 -13.73 2.26
C TRP A 56 -11.38 -13.15 3.18
N ILE A 57 -11.49 -13.41 4.48
CA ILE A 57 -10.53 -12.96 5.48
C ILE A 57 -10.04 -14.10 6.36
N ALA A 58 -8.77 -14.06 6.75
CA ALA A 58 -8.19 -14.96 7.73
C ALA A 58 -7.50 -14.16 8.83
N GLU A 59 -7.70 -14.55 10.09
CA GLU A 59 -6.89 -14.08 11.21
C GLU A 59 -5.66 -14.97 11.37
N VAL A 60 -4.49 -14.41 11.07
CA VAL A 60 -3.22 -15.15 11.13
C VAL A 60 -2.34 -14.62 12.26
N PRO A 61 -1.58 -15.49 12.94
CA PRO A 61 -0.58 -15.05 13.90
C PRO A 61 0.56 -14.33 13.18
N VAL A 62 0.99 -13.19 13.73
CA VAL A 62 2.12 -12.41 13.23
C VAL A 62 3.38 -12.83 13.97
N ARG A 63 4.12 -13.77 13.38
CA ARG A 63 5.37 -14.34 13.91
C ARG A 63 6.35 -14.54 12.75
N GLY A 64 7.65 -14.41 13.01
CA GLY A 64 8.66 -14.52 11.95
C GLY A 64 8.83 -13.23 11.13
N GLN A 65 9.40 -13.36 9.93
CA GLN A 65 9.65 -12.25 9.01
C GLN A 65 8.66 -12.26 7.83
N VAL A 66 8.30 -13.45 7.34
CA VAL A 66 7.37 -13.62 6.23
C VAL A 66 6.38 -14.76 6.47
N ILE A 67 5.27 -14.68 5.76
CA ILE A 67 4.34 -15.78 5.56
C ILE A 67 4.37 -16.17 4.08
N ASP A 68 4.66 -17.43 3.79
CA ASP A 68 4.47 -18.03 2.47
C ASP A 68 3.16 -18.84 2.52
N CYS A 69 2.28 -18.66 1.54
CA CYS A 69 0.95 -19.24 1.62
C CYS A 69 0.27 -19.46 0.27
N VAL A 70 -0.68 -20.38 0.29
CA VAL A 70 -1.61 -20.64 -0.81
C VAL A 70 -3.03 -20.66 -0.27
N VAL A 71 -4.01 -20.34 -1.11
CA VAL A 71 -5.43 -20.42 -0.76
C VAL A 71 -5.99 -21.71 -1.35
N ARG A 72 -6.67 -22.50 -0.53
CA ARG A 72 -7.25 -23.79 -0.92
C ARG A 72 -8.75 -23.79 -0.76
N ASP A 73 -9.45 -24.38 -1.72
CA ASP A 73 -10.84 -24.76 -1.56
C ASP A 73 -10.93 -25.99 -0.63
N GLY A 74 -11.73 -25.88 0.43
CA GLY A 74 -11.88 -26.94 1.44
C GLY A 74 -12.58 -28.19 0.91
N ASP A 75 -13.45 -28.05 -0.10
CA ASP A 75 -14.21 -29.15 -0.69
C ASP A 75 -13.45 -29.77 -1.86
N THR A 76 -13.09 -28.97 -2.87
CA THR A 76 -12.51 -29.47 -4.12
C THR A 76 -11.02 -29.73 -4.04
N HIS A 77 -10.36 -29.18 -3.00
CA HIS A 77 -8.90 -29.17 -2.86
C HIS A 77 -8.17 -28.38 -3.96
N ASP A 78 -8.89 -27.56 -4.75
CA ASP A 78 -8.29 -26.64 -5.71
C ASP A 78 -7.41 -25.61 -4.97
N VAL A 79 -6.31 -25.22 -5.60
CA VAL A 79 -5.31 -24.34 -5.00
C VAL A 79 -5.12 -23.09 -5.85
N ASP A 80 -5.27 -21.91 -5.26
CA ASP A 80 -4.69 -20.67 -5.79
C ASP A 80 -3.36 -20.39 -5.07
N ASN A 81 -2.29 -20.62 -5.81
CA ASN A 81 -0.93 -20.27 -5.45
C ASN A 81 -0.39 -19.21 -6.41
N ASN A 82 -1.16 -18.17 -6.75
CA ASN A 82 -0.69 -17.05 -7.56
C ASN A 82 -0.08 -17.49 -8.90
N SER A 83 -0.76 -18.38 -9.62
CA SER A 83 -0.27 -18.95 -10.90
C SER A 83 1.03 -19.76 -10.74
N ASN A 84 0.99 -20.78 -9.89
CA ASN A 84 2.05 -21.75 -9.62
C ASN A 84 3.23 -21.28 -8.75
N VAL A 85 3.12 -20.11 -8.10
CA VAL A 85 4.15 -19.60 -7.21
C VAL A 85 3.52 -18.98 -5.95
N ASP A 86 3.72 -19.60 -4.79
CA ASP A 86 3.11 -19.21 -3.51
C ASP A 86 3.12 -17.69 -3.26
N TYR A 87 2.04 -17.20 -2.63
CA TYR A 87 1.98 -15.82 -2.17
C TYR A 87 2.95 -15.63 -1.01
N ARG A 88 3.75 -14.57 -1.06
CA ARG A 88 4.59 -14.14 0.06
C ARG A 88 4.05 -12.86 0.67
N LEU A 89 4.00 -12.79 1.99
CA LEU A 89 3.57 -11.61 2.74
C LEU A 89 4.59 -11.26 3.80
N TRP A 90 5.12 -10.04 3.72
CA TRP A 90 6.07 -9.54 4.70
C TRP A 90 5.40 -9.04 5.98
N ILE A 91 6.02 -9.35 7.11
CA ILE A 91 5.62 -8.87 8.43
C ILE A 91 6.38 -7.58 8.74
N ASN A 92 5.69 -6.58 9.30
CA ASN A 92 6.25 -5.29 9.73
C ASN A 92 6.88 -4.39 8.65
N VAL A 93 6.85 -4.78 7.37
CA VAL A 93 7.24 -3.93 6.23
C VAL A 93 6.24 -4.04 5.07
N ASP A 94 6.16 -3.00 4.25
CA ASP A 94 5.42 -2.97 2.98
C ASP A 94 6.42 -2.69 1.85
N PRO A 95 7.13 -3.74 1.37
CA PRO A 95 8.31 -3.56 0.54
C PRO A 95 7.95 -3.04 -0.85
N VAL A 96 8.91 -2.31 -1.42
CA VAL A 96 8.88 -1.70 -2.74
C VAL A 96 10.00 -2.30 -3.57
N ASP A 97 9.66 -2.83 -4.75
CA ASP A 97 10.66 -3.18 -5.75
C ASP A 97 11.01 -1.94 -6.59
N ALA A 98 12.18 -1.35 -6.37
CA ALA A 98 12.56 -0.10 -7.02
C ALA A 98 13.01 -0.25 -8.49
N HIS A 99 12.99 -1.47 -9.04
CA HIS A 99 13.44 -1.71 -10.40
C HIS A 99 12.69 -2.87 -11.05
N VAL A 100 11.65 -2.56 -11.83
CA VAL A 100 10.94 -3.55 -12.65
C VAL A 100 10.69 -3.06 -14.08
N HIS A 101 10.37 -4.02 -14.94
CA HIS A 101 10.23 -3.90 -16.38
C HIS A 101 8.98 -4.65 -16.88
N VAL A 102 8.26 -3.97 -17.78
CA VAL A 102 7.13 -4.53 -18.53
C VAL A 102 7.23 -4.12 -19.98
N ARG A 103 7.14 -5.13 -20.86
CA ARG A 103 7.20 -5.00 -22.32
C ARG A 103 5.88 -5.38 -22.99
N THR A 104 5.06 -6.23 -22.37
CA THR A 104 3.75 -6.64 -22.91
C THR A 104 2.73 -6.86 -21.79
N PRO A 105 1.40 -6.82 -22.05
CA PRO A 105 0.38 -7.14 -21.03
C PRO A 105 0.36 -8.61 -20.56
N GLY A 106 0.94 -9.54 -21.33
CA GLY A 106 0.73 -10.99 -21.19
C GLY A 106 1.59 -11.71 -20.13
N GLY A 107 1.69 -13.04 -20.28
CA GLY A 107 2.37 -13.97 -19.35
C GLY A 107 3.76 -14.45 -19.78
N GLY A 108 4.42 -13.78 -20.73
CA GLY A 108 5.81 -14.10 -21.12
C GLY A 108 6.85 -13.43 -20.23
N SER A 109 8.14 -13.61 -20.54
CA SER A 109 9.21 -12.78 -19.97
C SER A 109 8.94 -11.30 -20.30
N LEU A 110 9.07 -10.44 -19.28
CA LEU A 110 8.68 -9.03 -19.30
C LEU A 110 7.18 -8.80 -19.59
N GLY A 111 6.32 -9.77 -19.32
CA GLY A 111 4.87 -9.62 -19.37
C GLY A 111 4.30 -9.00 -18.08
N PHE A 112 3.25 -8.20 -18.16
CA PHE A 112 2.61 -7.55 -17.01
C PHE A 112 1.97 -8.57 -16.07
N THR A 113 1.33 -9.61 -16.61
CA THR A 113 0.77 -10.68 -15.79
C THR A 113 1.89 -11.44 -15.07
N SER A 114 3.00 -11.73 -15.77
CA SER A 114 4.20 -12.35 -15.18
C SER A 114 4.83 -11.48 -14.10
N MET A 115 5.00 -10.19 -14.36
CA MET A 115 5.57 -9.23 -13.41
C MET A 115 4.72 -9.18 -12.14
N ARG A 116 3.39 -9.10 -12.30
CA ARG A 116 2.48 -9.11 -11.16
C ARG A 116 2.63 -10.40 -10.35
N THR A 117 2.63 -11.56 -11.01
CA THR A 117 2.86 -12.86 -10.35
C THR A 117 4.20 -12.91 -9.61
N ALA A 118 5.28 -12.46 -10.25
CA ALA A 118 6.62 -12.44 -9.67
C ALA A 118 6.69 -11.53 -8.43
N LEU A 119 6.09 -10.34 -8.50
CA LEU A 119 6.05 -9.40 -7.37
C LEU A 119 5.25 -9.97 -6.20
N HIS A 120 4.15 -10.68 -6.47
CA HIS A 120 3.41 -11.41 -5.45
C HIS A 120 4.23 -12.52 -4.78
N ALA A 121 5.00 -13.27 -5.56
CA ALA A 121 5.92 -14.28 -5.04
C ALA A 121 7.07 -13.67 -4.20
N GLY A 122 7.47 -12.44 -4.52
CA GLY A 122 8.41 -11.65 -3.72
C GLY A 122 7.79 -11.01 -2.48
N GLY A 123 6.46 -10.92 -2.42
CA GLY A 123 5.71 -10.17 -1.42
C GLY A 123 5.81 -8.65 -1.55
N MET A 124 6.12 -8.17 -2.75
CA MET A 124 6.25 -6.75 -3.06
C MET A 124 4.88 -6.08 -3.09
N THR A 125 4.75 -4.98 -2.37
CA THR A 125 3.48 -4.23 -2.27
C THR A 125 3.39 -3.08 -3.27
N HIS A 126 4.52 -2.67 -3.82
CA HIS A 126 4.64 -1.58 -4.76
C HIS A 126 5.85 -1.82 -5.65
N ALA A 127 5.86 -1.27 -6.87
CA ALA A 127 7.05 -1.33 -7.72
C ALA A 127 7.26 -0.06 -8.55
N VAL A 128 8.52 0.22 -8.87
CA VAL A 128 8.94 1.30 -9.78
C VAL A 128 9.20 0.69 -11.15
N VAL A 129 8.35 1.04 -12.12
CA VAL A 129 8.32 0.40 -13.44
C VAL A 129 8.89 1.33 -14.51
N SER A 130 9.66 0.76 -15.42
CA SER A 130 10.16 1.49 -16.59
C SER A 130 10.26 0.57 -17.80
N TRP A 131 10.11 1.13 -19.00
CA TRP A 131 10.42 0.46 -20.27
C TRP A 131 10.61 1.51 -21.36
N MET A 132 11.34 1.17 -22.42
CA MET A 132 11.60 2.09 -23.54
C MET A 132 10.33 2.61 -24.23
N ASP A 133 9.26 1.81 -24.20
CA ASP A 133 7.94 2.23 -24.63
C ASP A 133 7.22 2.93 -23.47
N ASN A 134 7.35 4.26 -23.44
CA ASN A 134 6.72 5.06 -22.39
C ASN A 134 5.17 5.05 -22.47
N GLU A 135 4.57 4.81 -23.64
CA GLU A 135 3.10 4.74 -23.77
C GLU A 135 2.56 3.48 -23.10
N LEU A 136 3.24 2.34 -23.28
CA LEU A 136 2.91 1.13 -22.53
C LEU A 136 3.00 1.35 -21.01
N ILE A 137 4.02 2.08 -20.57
CA ILE A 137 4.19 2.38 -19.14
C ILE A 137 3.03 3.23 -18.60
N ASP A 138 2.55 4.22 -19.35
CA ASP A 138 1.37 5.00 -18.93
C ASP A 138 0.14 4.12 -18.75
N LEU A 139 -0.06 3.12 -19.62
CA LEU A 139 -1.20 2.20 -19.55
C LEU A 139 -1.16 1.34 -18.29
N VAL A 140 -0.01 0.73 -17.98
CA VAL A 140 0.09 -0.15 -16.81
C VAL A 140 0.19 0.64 -15.50
N ALA A 141 0.68 1.87 -15.53
CA ALA A 141 0.74 2.75 -14.36
C ALA A 141 -0.62 3.30 -13.91
N ALA A 142 -1.72 2.99 -14.62
CA ALA A 142 -3.07 3.15 -14.10
C ALA A 142 -3.29 2.33 -12.81
N GLU A 143 -2.52 1.27 -12.62
CA GLU A 143 -2.48 0.48 -11.39
C GLU A 143 -1.78 1.25 -10.26
N ARG A 144 -2.50 1.49 -9.16
CA ARG A 144 -2.01 2.33 -8.05
C ARG A 144 -0.76 1.82 -7.32
N TRP A 145 -0.41 0.54 -7.50
CA TRP A 145 0.76 -0.09 -6.90
C TRP A 145 2.00 -0.03 -7.80
N LEU A 146 1.89 0.62 -8.97
CA LEU A 146 3.00 0.87 -9.89
C LEU A 146 3.31 2.36 -9.96
N THR A 147 4.60 2.68 -9.92
CA THR A 147 5.11 4.04 -10.06
C THR A 147 5.97 4.13 -11.32
N PRO A 148 5.57 4.90 -12.35
CA PRO A 148 6.27 4.91 -13.61
C PRO A 148 7.51 5.82 -13.58
N LEU A 149 8.55 5.42 -14.31
CA LEU A 149 9.66 6.28 -14.71
C LEU A 149 9.59 6.56 -16.22
N VAL A 150 10.05 7.74 -16.61
CA VAL A 150 10.13 8.13 -18.03
C VAL A 150 11.48 7.66 -18.59
N TRP A 151 11.46 6.74 -19.55
CA TRP A 151 12.64 6.38 -20.32
C TRP A 151 13.06 7.53 -21.22
N VAL A 152 14.29 8.01 -21.06
CA VAL A 152 14.85 9.09 -21.89
C VAL A 152 16.20 8.70 -22.47
N ARG A 153 16.47 9.19 -23.68
CA ARG A 153 17.71 8.97 -24.42
C ARG A 153 17.98 10.16 -25.35
N PRO A 154 19.24 10.39 -25.77
CA PRO A 154 19.52 11.31 -26.86
C PRO A 154 18.68 10.99 -28.10
N GLY A 155 17.98 12.00 -28.63
CA GLY A 155 17.03 11.82 -29.74
C GLY A 155 15.75 11.06 -29.39
N GLY A 156 15.46 10.85 -28.10
CA GLY A 156 14.23 10.23 -27.59
C GLY A 156 13.09 11.26 -27.41
N PRO A 157 12.23 11.09 -26.38
CA PRO A 157 11.09 11.98 -26.18
C PRO A 157 11.54 13.43 -25.99
N SER A 158 10.73 14.37 -26.46
CA SER A 158 11.06 15.80 -26.32
C SER A 158 11.09 16.22 -24.83
N PRO A 159 11.92 17.22 -24.44
CA PRO A 159 11.90 17.77 -23.08
C PRO A 159 10.49 18.21 -22.60
N GLY A 160 9.65 18.70 -23.52
CA GLY A 160 8.26 19.05 -23.22
C GLY A 160 7.38 17.84 -22.89
N GLU A 161 7.58 16.71 -23.58
CA GLU A 161 6.89 15.46 -23.27
C GLU A 161 7.31 14.90 -21.91
N VAL A 162 8.61 14.93 -21.60
CA VAL A 162 9.14 14.50 -20.30
C VAL A 162 8.50 15.29 -19.16
N ARG A 163 8.42 16.64 -19.28
CA ARG A 163 7.73 17.47 -18.28
C ARG A 163 6.25 17.10 -18.11
N ARG A 164 5.54 16.81 -19.21
CA ARG A 164 4.14 16.37 -19.13
C ARG A 164 4.00 15.05 -18.39
N ARG A 165 4.82 14.05 -18.69
CA ARG A 165 4.78 12.74 -18.02
C ARG A 165 5.09 12.84 -16.53
N LEU A 166 6.08 13.65 -16.14
CA LEU A 166 6.36 13.95 -14.73
C LEU A 166 5.16 14.62 -14.05
N ALA A 167 4.53 15.62 -14.68
CA ALA A 167 3.35 16.29 -14.15
C ALA A 167 2.13 15.35 -14.02
N SER A 168 2.05 14.29 -14.84
CA SER A 168 1.00 13.28 -14.79
C SER A 168 1.27 12.12 -13.82
N GLY A 169 2.36 12.18 -13.04
CA GLY A 169 2.63 11.22 -11.97
C GLY A 169 3.85 10.31 -12.17
N ALA A 170 4.63 10.48 -13.24
CA ALA A 170 5.92 9.80 -13.33
C ALA A 170 6.89 10.33 -12.26
N ALA A 171 7.55 9.39 -11.57
CA ALA A 171 8.33 9.68 -10.37
C ALA A 171 9.81 9.96 -10.62
N GLY A 172 10.26 9.90 -11.87
CA GLY A 172 11.66 10.09 -12.22
C GLY A 172 11.97 9.69 -13.65
N LEU A 173 13.25 9.72 -13.99
CA LEU A 173 13.75 9.35 -15.32
C LEU A 173 14.51 8.03 -15.27
N LYS A 174 14.47 7.28 -16.36
CA LYS A 174 15.26 6.07 -16.59
C LYS A 174 16.21 6.31 -17.77
N LEU A 175 17.49 6.04 -17.55
CA LEU A 175 18.55 6.06 -18.57
C LEU A 175 19.10 4.66 -18.78
N HIS A 176 19.36 4.29 -20.04
CA HIS A 176 20.04 3.03 -20.35
C HIS A 176 21.16 3.21 -21.42
N PRO A 177 22.30 3.83 -21.04
CA PRO A 177 23.38 4.17 -21.97
C PRO A 177 23.91 2.98 -22.80
N ALA A 178 23.95 1.79 -22.21
CA ALA A 178 24.37 0.56 -22.91
C ALA A 178 23.38 0.05 -23.96
N TYR A 179 22.09 0.25 -23.75
CA TYR A 179 21.05 -0.23 -24.66
C TYR A 179 20.82 0.80 -25.77
N ASP A 180 20.78 2.07 -25.40
CA ASP A 180 20.56 3.20 -26.30
C ASP A 180 21.86 3.70 -26.99
N ASN A 181 22.99 3.04 -26.72
CA ASN A 181 24.30 3.24 -27.37
C ASN A 181 24.85 4.69 -27.28
N TYR A 182 25.02 5.21 -26.05
CA TYR A 182 25.68 6.50 -25.79
C TYR A 182 26.48 6.45 -24.49
N PRO A 183 27.57 7.24 -24.32
CA PRO A 183 28.29 7.28 -23.05
C PRO A 183 27.47 8.04 -22.00
N ALA A 184 27.39 7.49 -20.78
CA ALA A 184 26.54 8.02 -19.70
C ALA A 184 26.84 9.48 -19.32
N ASP A 185 28.06 9.98 -19.55
CA ASP A 185 28.45 11.36 -19.24
C ASP A 185 28.22 12.36 -20.38
N THR A 186 27.57 11.95 -21.48
CA THR A 186 27.28 12.82 -22.63
C THR A 186 26.49 14.07 -22.27
N HIS A 187 26.83 15.20 -22.88
CA HIS A 187 26.10 16.47 -22.72
C HIS A 187 24.72 16.46 -23.37
N LEU A 188 24.42 15.47 -24.23
CA LEU A 188 23.10 15.33 -24.84
C LEU A 188 22.00 15.00 -23.81
N LEU A 189 22.37 14.60 -22.59
CA LEU A 189 21.42 14.37 -21.49
C LEU A 189 21.10 15.64 -20.69
N ASP A 190 21.90 16.71 -20.82
CA ASP A 190 21.80 17.90 -19.97
C ASP A 190 20.39 18.54 -19.94
N PRO A 191 19.61 18.60 -21.05
CA PRO A 191 18.23 19.08 -21.01
C PRO A 191 17.30 18.24 -20.12
N TYR A 192 17.46 16.92 -20.11
CA TYR A 192 16.64 16.02 -19.29
C TYR A 192 17.05 16.10 -17.82
N LEU A 193 18.35 16.22 -17.54
CA LEU A 193 18.87 16.35 -16.18
C LEU A 193 18.50 17.70 -15.56
N THR A 194 18.43 18.76 -16.37
CA THR A 194 17.88 20.05 -15.94
C THR A 194 16.42 19.91 -15.52
N ILE A 195 15.60 19.19 -16.30
CA ILE A 195 14.20 18.89 -15.95
C ILE A 195 14.11 18.09 -14.64
N ALA A 196 14.94 17.06 -14.47
CA ALA A 196 14.96 16.26 -13.24
C ALA A 196 15.33 17.12 -12.01
N ALA A 197 16.32 18.01 -12.16
CA ALA A 197 16.72 18.96 -11.12
C ALA A 197 15.59 19.94 -10.77
N GLU A 198 14.94 20.54 -11.78
CA GLU A 198 13.80 21.45 -11.61
C GLU A 198 12.62 20.78 -10.92
N ALA A 199 12.30 19.54 -11.31
CA ALA A 199 11.21 18.75 -10.74
C ALA A 199 11.56 18.12 -9.39
N GLY A 200 12.84 18.16 -9.00
CA GLY A 200 13.35 17.46 -7.83
C GLY A 200 13.18 15.95 -7.90
N THR A 201 13.14 15.34 -9.09
CA THR A 201 12.93 13.88 -9.26
C THR A 201 14.26 13.13 -9.46
N PRO A 202 14.35 11.85 -9.03
CA PRO A 202 15.53 11.04 -9.24
C PRO A 202 15.72 10.63 -10.71
N VAL A 203 16.97 10.28 -11.05
CA VAL A 203 17.35 9.68 -12.33
C VAL A 203 17.96 8.31 -12.05
N THR A 204 17.33 7.27 -12.56
CA THR A 204 17.85 5.90 -12.49
C THR A 204 18.63 5.59 -13.75
N ILE A 205 19.73 4.87 -13.61
CA ILE A 205 20.64 4.60 -14.72
C ILE A 205 21.15 3.16 -14.63
N HIS A 206 20.98 2.42 -15.72
CA HIS A 206 21.62 1.12 -15.87
C HIS A 206 23.15 1.29 -15.75
N SER A 207 23.80 0.46 -14.94
CA SER A 207 25.25 0.48 -14.76
C SER A 207 25.89 -0.85 -15.12
N SER A 208 26.85 -0.83 -16.04
CA SER A 208 27.55 -2.01 -16.58
C SER A 208 28.85 -1.59 -17.29
N PRO A 209 29.74 -2.51 -17.69
CA PRO A 209 30.95 -2.16 -18.44
C PRO A 209 30.65 -1.35 -19.72
N GLY A 210 31.54 -0.41 -20.05
CA GLY A 210 31.48 0.37 -21.29
C GLY A 210 30.68 1.67 -21.14
N PRO A 211 29.70 1.96 -22.01
CA PRO A 211 28.99 3.25 -22.03
C PRO A 211 28.21 3.58 -20.75
N ALA A 212 27.96 2.57 -19.91
CA ALA A 212 27.24 2.67 -18.64
C ALA A 212 28.17 2.51 -17.41
N ASP A 213 29.48 2.68 -17.57
CA ASP A 213 30.43 2.45 -16.49
C ASP A 213 30.22 3.43 -15.32
N PRO A 214 30.34 2.98 -14.04
CA PRO A 214 30.21 3.83 -12.86
C PRO A 214 31.08 5.10 -12.90
N ASP A 215 32.24 5.08 -13.56
CA ASP A 215 33.11 6.26 -13.68
C ASP A 215 32.50 7.35 -14.57
N LEU A 216 31.72 6.97 -15.59
CA LEU A 216 30.96 7.90 -16.43
C LEU A 216 29.77 8.47 -15.64
N ILE A 217 29.04 7.59 -14.96
CA ILE A 217 27.87 7.99 -14.15
C ILE A 217 28.29 8.94 -13.02
N ARG A 218 29.46 8.71 -12.40
CA ARG A 218 30.06 9.64 -11.42
C ARG A 218 30.26 11.03 -12.02
N ARG A 219 30.83 11.13 -13.24
CA ARG A 219 31.04 12.44 -13.89
C ARG A 219 29.71 13.15 -14.16
N LEU A 220 28.67 12.41 -14.51
CA LEU A 220 27.31 12.95 -14.65
C LEU A 220 26.78 13.49 -13.31
N ALA A 221 26.95 12.73 -12.23
CA ALA A 221 26.51 13.12 -10.88
C ALA A 221 27.27 14.32 -10.31
N GLU A 222 28.56 14.46 -10.64
CA GLU A 222 29.36 15.65 -10.31
C GLU A 222 28.88 16.90 -11.07
N ARG A 223 28.46 16.73 -12.34
CA ARG A 223 27.95 17.83 -13.17
C ARG A 223 26.56 18.29 -12.75
N PHE A 224 25.73 17.40 -12.21
CA PHE A 224 24.37 17.68 -11.75
C PHE A 224 24.18 17.36 -10.25
N PRO A 225 24.80 18.12 -9.33
CA PRO A 225 24.77 17.82 -7.90
C PRO A 225 23.37 17.91 -7.26
N ALA A 226 22.43 18.62 -7.89
CA ALA A 226 21.04 18.72 -7.44
C ALA A 226 20.18 17.49 -7.81
N VAL A 227 20.64 16.64 -8.74
CA VAL A 227 19.93 15.45 -9.18
C VAL A 227 20.38 14.26 -8.36
N ARG A 228 19.42 13.47 -7.86
CA ARG A 228 19.66 12.21 -7.16
C ARG A 228 19.75 11.09 -8.18
N PHE A 229 20.93 10.48 -8.32
CA PHE A 229 21.18 9.40 -9.28
C PHE A 229 21.14 8.04 -8.61
N VAL A 230 20.50 7.05 -9.25
CA VAL A 230 20.43 5.66 -8.79
C VAL A 230 21.13 4.75 -9.78
N LEU A 231 22.22 4.11 -9.35
CA LEU A 231 22.90 3.10 -10.17
C LEU A 231 22.16 1.78 -10.04
N TYR A 232 21.40 1.43 -11.07
CA TYR A 232 20.77 0.12 -11.16
C TYR A 232 21.79 -0.99 -11.31
N HIS A 233 21.50 -2.08 -10.62
CA HIS A 233 22.37 -3.23 -10.38
C HIS A 233 23.61 -2.92 -9.54
N THR A 234 23.78 -1.66 -9.12
CA THR A 234 25.04 -1.05 -8.64
C THR A 234 26.14 -1.07 -9.71
N TYR A 235 26.38 -2.24 -10.30
CA TYR A 235 27.16 -2.52 -11.48
C TYR A 235 26.92 -3.98 -11.92
N LEU A 236 26.45 -4.18 -13.16
CA LEU A 236 26.26 -5.49 -13.78
C LEU A 236 27.52 -5.89 -14.57
N GLY A 237 28.47 -6.52 -13.89
CA GLY A 237 29.76 -6.93 -14.45
C GLY A 237 30.71 -7.47 -13.39
N PRO A 238 32.03 -7.48 -13.65
CA PRO A 238 33.03 -7.94 -12.67
C PRO A 238 32.94 -7.20 -11.31
N PRO A 239 33.24 -7.87 -10.18
CA PRO A 239 33.07 -7.30 -8.84
C PRO A 239 33.78 -5.96 -8.60
N GLU A 240 34.86 -5.69 -9.32
CA GLU A 240 35.65 -4.45 -9.24
C GLU A 240 34.81 -3.21 -9.56
N GLY A 241 33.84 -3.31 -10.49
CA GLY A 241 32.97 -2.19 -10.82
C GLY A 241 31.99 -1.86 -9.69
N ARG A 242 31.47 -2.86 -8.97
CA ARG A 242 30.65 -2.64 -7.77
C ARG A 242 31.46 -1.93 -6.67
N HIS A 243 32.74 -2.27 -6.52
CA HIS A 243 33.63 -1.56 -5.61
C HIS A 243 33.88 -0.11 -6.03
N ARG A 244 33.98 0.19 -7.34
CA ARG A 244 34.07 1.57 -7.84
C ARG A 244 32.78 2.34 -7.55
N ALA A 245 31.62 1.78 -7.90
CA ALA A 245 30.31 2.38 -7.63
C ALA A 245 30.12 2.74 -6.15
N ALA A 246 30.46 1.81 -5.24
CA ALA A 246 30.41 2.05 -3.80
C ALA A 246 31.31 3.21 -3.34
N ARG A 247 32.56 3.29 -3.84
CA ARG A 247 33.47 4.41 -3.52
C ARG A 247 32.95 5.75 -4.03
N HIS A 248 32.27 5.76 -5.17
CA HIS A 248 31.67 6.98 -5.71
C HIS A 248 30.48 7.42 -4.85
N ALA A 249 29.61 6.50 -4.44
CA ALA A 249 28.48 6.77 -3.54
C ALA A 249 28.93 7.28 -2.16
N GLN A 250 30.07 6.81 -1.66
CA GLN A 250 30.67 7.33 -0.42
C GLN A 250 31.10 8.80 -0.54
N ARG A 251 31.54 9.23 -1.73
CA ARG A 251 32.04 10.59 -1.99
C ARG A 251 30.96 11.56 -2.44
N LEU A 252 29.94 11.07 -3.15
CA LEU A 252 28.89 11.87 -3.75
C LEU A 252 27.57 11.65 -3.00
N PRO A 253 27.05 12.65 -2.26
CA PRO A 253 25.82 12.50 -1.47
C PRO A 253 24.58 12.25 -2.34
N ASN A 254 24.61 12.67 -3.61
CA ASN A 254 23.53 12.52 -4.58
C ASN A 254 23.57 11.21 -5.37
N LEU A 255 24.44 10.25 -5.03
CA LEU A 255 24.57 8.97 -5.70
C LEU A 255 24.10 7.81 -4.79
N TYR A 256 23.10 7.08 -5.27
CA TYR A 256 22.41 5.97 -4.60
C TYR A 256 22.69 4.67 -5.35
N LEU A 257 22.63 3.55 -4.64
CA LEU A 257 22.88 2.22 -5.18
C LEU A 257 21.64 1.34 -5.08
N GLU A 258 21.32 0.63 -6.15
CA GLU A 258 20.25 -0.36 -6.19
C GLU A 258 20.84 -1.76 -6.42
N THR A 259 20.24 -2.79 -5.84
CA THR A 259 20.91 -4.09 -5.63
C THR A 259 20.39 -5.25 -6.47
N SER A 260 19.63 -5.01 -7.54
CA SER A 260 19.27 -6.07 -8.49
C SER A 260 20.53 -6.77 -9.03
N TRP A 261 20.44 -8.09 -9.21
CA TRP A 261 21.56 -8.97 -9.56
C TRP A 261 22.75 -8.95 -8.57
N CYS A 262 22.59 -8.39 -7.37
CA CYS A 262 23.57 -8.52 -6.30
C CYS A 262 23.15 -9.62 -5.33
N ARG A 263 24.09 -10.48 -4.94
CA ARG A 263 23.88 -11.42 -3.82
C ARG A 263 23.57 -10.65 -2.54
N SER A 264 22.83 -11.24 -1.62
CA SER A 264 22.54 -10.69 -0.30
C SER A 264 23.80 -10.25 0.46
N ALA A 265 24.89 -11.02 0.37
CA ALA A 265 26.17 -10.66 0.98
C ALA A 265 26.81 -9.41 0.34
N ALA A 266 26.55 -9.15 -0.95
CA ALA A 266 26.99 -7.92 -1.59
C ALA A 266 26.14 -6.73 -1.14
N ALA A 267 24.80 -6.89 -1.06
CA ALA A 267 23.91 -5.85 -0.53
C ALA A 267 24.28 -5.43 0.90
N GLU A 268 24.54 -6.37 1.80
CA GLU A 268 25.02 -6.12 3.17
C GLU A 268 26.30 -5.26 3.18
N ARG A 269 27.31 -5.63 2.35
CA ARG A 269 28.55 -4.85 2.22
C ARG A 269 28.33 -3.45 1.63
N LEU A 270 27.35 -3.27 0.75
CA LEU A 270 27.02 -1.95 0.20
C LEU A 270 26.39 -1.07 1.26
N ILE A 271 25.46 -1.62 2.05
CA ILE A 271 24.85 -0.94 3.20
C ILE A 271 25.92 -0.51 4.20
N ASP A 272 26.84 -1.41 4.58
CA ASP A 272 27.92 -1.11 5.51
C ASP A 272 28.85 0.01 5.01
N LYS A 273 29.12 0.05 3.70
CA LYS A 273 30.05 1.02 3.11
C LYS A 273 29.42 2.39 2.86
N VAL A 274 28.21 2.43 2.32
CA VAL A 274 27.57 3.66 1.82
C VAL A 274 26.62 4.26 2.84
N GLY A 275 26.08 3.43 3.74
CA GLY A 275 25.04 3.77 4.70
C GLY A 275 23.67 3.25 4.26
N PRO A 276 22.79 2.89 5.22
CA PRO A 276 21.48 2.30 4.94
C PRO A 276 20.52 3.23 4.22
N ASP A 277 20.72 4.55 4.25
CA ASP A 277 19.79 5.53 3.65
C ASP A 277 19.98 5.72 2.13
N ARG A 278 20.99 5.09 1.53
CA ARG A 278 21.33 5.28 0.10
C ARG A 278 21.54 3.98 -0.68
N VAL A 279 21.16 2.86 -0.09
CA VAL A 279 21.14 1.54 -0.73
C VAL A 279 19.72 1.02 -0.72
N LEU A 280 19.17 0.68 -1.88
CA LEU A 280 17.78 0.26 -2.04
C LEU A 280 17.67 -1.09 -2.74
N PHE A 281 16.61 -1.81 -2.41
CA PHE A 281 16.24 -3.05 -3.07
C PHE A 281 15.58 -2.80 -4.42
N GLY A 282 15.92 -3.63 -5.39
CA GLY A 282 15.16 -3.86 -6.61
C GLY A 282 15.54 -5.22 -7.19
N SER A 283 14.69 -5.77 -8.06
CA SER A 283 14.88 -7.14 -8.57
C SER A 283 15.17 -7.21 -10.06
N ASP A 284 14.84 -6.20 -10.85
CA ASP A 284 14.85 -6.27 -12.31
C ASP A 284 13.82 -7.28 -12.88
N ALA A 285 12.74 -7.54 -12.12
CA ALA A 285 11.59 -8.32 -12.59
C ALA A 285 10.95 -7.63 -13.80
N ALA A 286 10.37 -8.30 -14.79
CA ALA A 286 10.05 -9.71 -14.93
C ALA A 286 10.97 -10.42 -15.94
N THR A 287 12.27 -10.19 -15.87
CA THR A 287 13.26 -10.73 -16.82
C THR A 287 13.19 -12.26 -16.95
N ASP A 288 12.88 -12.95 -15.84
CA ASP A 288 12.70 -14.41 -15.81
C ASP A 288 11.21 -14.84 -15.79
N GLY A 289 10.28 -13.95 -16.14
CA GLY A 289 8.85 -14.25 -16.10
C GLY A 289 8.28 -14.37 -14.67
N PRO A 290 7.22 -15.17 -14.46
CA PRO A 290 6.49 -15.23 -13.19
C PRO A 290 7.32 -15.81 -12.03
N GLU A 291 8.32 -16.63 -12.32
CA GLU A 291 9.15 -17.29 -11.31
C GLU A 291 10.36 -16.44 -10.87
N HIS A 292 10.48 -15.19 -11.31
CA HIS A 292 11.70 -14.39 -11.16
C HIS A 292 12.23 -14.28 -9.71
N TYR A 293 11.35 -14.23 -8.71
CA TYR A 293 11.74 -14.17 -7.29
C TYR A 293 12.15 -15.52 -6.70
N THR A 294 11.63 -16.63 -7.26
CA THR A 294 11.76 -18.01 -6.78
C THR A 294 12.50 -18.91 -7.78
N ARG A 295 13.20 -18.31 -8.74
CA ARG A 295 13.70 -19.01 -9.94
C ARG A 295 14.59 -20.20 -9.58
N HIS A 296 14.40 -21.30 -10.31
CA HIS A 296 15.26 -22.47 -10.28
C HIS A 296 15.71 -22.86 -11.71
N PRO A 297 17.03 -22.91 -11.99
CA PRO A 297 18.14 -22.55 -11.10
C PRO A 297 18.10 -21.05 -10.70
N PRO A 298 18.72 -20.67 -9.58
CA PRO A 298 18.73 -19.29 -9.09
C PRO A 298 19.24 -18.28 -10.13
N ASN A 299 18.65 -17.08 -10.18
CA ASN A 299 19.05 -16.01 -11.11
C ASN A 299 20.26 -15.20 -10.63
N ILE A 300 20.48 -15.03 -9.32
CA ILE A 300 21.56 -14.17 -8.84
C ILE A 300 22.87 -14.97 -8.84
N GLU A 301 23.67 -14.74 -9.88
CA GLU A 301 24.98 -15.36 -10.09
C GLU A 301 24.95 -16.90 -10.02
N MET A 302 23.81 -17.50 -10.36
CA MET A 302 23.54 -18.95 -10.27
C MET A 302 23.69 -19.54 -8.85
N VAL A 303 23.62 -18.71 -7.81
CA VAL A 303 23.84 -19.11 -6.42
C VAL A 303 22.63 -18.84 -5.52
N GLU A 304 21.90 -17.75 -5.76
CA GLU A 304 20.86 -17.26 -4.86
C GLU A 304 19.63 -16.79 -5.65
N SER A 305 18.43 -17.00 -5.11
CA SER A 305 17.20 -16.37 -5.64
C SER A 305 16.90 -15.11 -4.83
N TYR A 306 16.10 -14.18 -5.37
CA TYR A 306 15.71 -13.00 -4.60
C TYR A 306 15.02 -13.37 -3.28
N ASN A 307 14.17 -14.40 -3.28
CA ASN A 307 13.47 -14.83 -2.08
C ASN A 307 14.39 -15.38 -0.99
N SER A 308 15.42 -16.16 -1.33
CA SER A 308 16.38 -16.64 -0.32
C SER A 308 17.31 -15.52 0.15
N GLY A 309 17.70 -14.62 -0.74
CA GLY A 309 18.53 -13.46 -0.40
C GLY A 309 17.83 -12.44 0.50
N LEU A 310 16.57 -12.10 0.22
CA LEU A 310 15.77 -11.21 1.05
C LEU A 310 15.54 -11.79 2.44
N LEU A 311 15.23 -13.08 2.57
CA LEU A 311 15.10 -13.74 3.87
C LEU A 311 16.41 -13.71 4.65
N ARG A 312 17.54 -14.00 3.99
CA ARG A 312 18.86 -13.92 4.61
C ARG A 312 19.14 -12.50 5.13
N LEU A 313 18.80 -11.46 4.37
CA LEU A 313 18.95 -10.07 4.80
C LEU A 313 18.04 -9.71 5.97
N ALA A 314 16.76 -10.12 5.92
CA ALA A 314 15.81 -9.88 6.99
C ALA A 314 16.27 -10.48 8.34
N HIS A 315 16.90 -11.66 8.31
CA HIS A 315 17.46 -12.29 9.52
C HIS A 315 18.76 -11.64 10.00
N ARG A 316 19.56 -11.04 9.11
CA ARG A 316 20.90 -10.53 9.45
C ARG A 316 20.92 -9.05 9.80
N LEU A 317 20.05 -8.25 9.18
CA LEU A 317 20.01 -6.81 9.37
C LEU A 317 19.08 -6.43 10.54
N PRO A 318 19.38 -5.35 11.28
CA PRO A 318 18.42 -4.70 12.16
C PRO A 318 17.11 -4.38 11.40
N THR A 319 15.96 -4.49 12.07
CA THR A 319 14.63 -4.33 11.45
C THR A 319 14.45 -2.98 10.76
N ASP A 320 14.95 -1.91 11.36
CA ASP A 320 14.92 -0.56 10.80
C ASP A 320 15.80 -0.44 9.55
N MET A 321 16.99 -1.06 9.55
CA MET A 321 17.86 -1.11 8.38
C MET A 321 17.27 -1.94 7.24
N PHE A 322 16.68 -3.09 7.55
CA PHE A 322 15.98 -3.91 6.55
C PHE A 322 14.82 -3.12 5.94
N ARG A 323 13.99 -2.47 6.76
CA ARG A 323 12.90 -1.60 6.28
C ARG A 323 13.42 -0.43 5.44
N ARG A 324 14.52 0.21 5.82
CA ARG A 324 15.18 1.24 5.01
C ARG A 324 15.51 0.72 3.62
N PHE A 325 16.15 -0.45 3.56
CA PHE A 325 16.59 -1.10 2.33
C PHE A 325 15.43 -1.52 1.40
N VAL A 326 14.38 -2.16 1.93
CA VAL A 326 13.28 -2.70 1.10
C VAL A 326 12.08 -1.76 0.94
N GLU A 327 11.99 -0.68 1.71
CA GLU A 327 10.80 0.19 1.72
C GLU A 327 11.16 1.68 1.75
N ASP A 328 11.76 2.16 2.85
CA ASP A 328 11.78 3.61 3.15
C ASP A 328 12.54 4.40 2.08
N ASN A 329 13.69 3.91 1.64
CA ASN A 329 14.52 4.61 0.66
C ASN A 329 13.81 4.77 -0.69
N ALA A 330 13.18 3.70 -1.18
CA ALA A 330 12.44 3.76 -2.44
C ALA A 330 11.25 4.74 -2.33
N ARG A 331 10.51 4.68 -1.21
CA ARG A 331 9.36 5.58 -1.01
C ARG A 331 9.78 7.05 -0.94
N GLU A 332 10.83 7.37 -0.21
CA GLU A 332 11.34 8.74 -0.09
C GLU A 332 11.95 9.25 -1.40
N LEU A 333 12.69 8.40 -2.11
CA LEU A 333 13.38 8.78 -3.34
C LEU A 333 12.42 9.08 -4.48
N PHE A 334 11.41 8.22 -4.66
CA PHE A 334 10.42 8.29 -5.74
C PHE A 334 9.09 8.95 -5.33
N GLY A 335 8.97 9.47 -4.09
CA GLY A 335 7.74 10.12 -3.62
C GLY A 335 6.53 9.18 -3.53
N ILE A 336 6.76 7.89 -3.28
CA ILE A 336 5.69 6.89 -3.20
C ILE A 336 4.98 7.04 -1.86
N PRO A 337 3.67 7.29 -1.82
CA PRO A 337 2.94 7.46 -0.58
C PRO A 337 2.97 6.17 0.24
N ARG A 338 3.09 6.30 1.56
CA ARG A 338 2.87 5.16 2.45
C ARG A 338 1.38 4.82 2.50
N PRO A 339 1.01 3.55 2.62
CA PRO A 339 -0.33 3.18 3.04
C PRO A 339 -0.57 3.80 4.42
N ALA A 340 -1.28 4.93 4.50
CA ALA A 340 -1.60 5.53 5.79
C ALA A 340 -2.37 4.49 6.64
N PRO A 341 -2.11 4.38 7.96
CA PRO A 341 -2.90 3.53 8.81
C PRO A 341 -4.41 3.84 8.67
N PRO A 342 -5.32 2.87 8.86
CA PRO A 342 -6.61 3.24 9.39
C PRO A 342 -6.34 4.03 10.67
N LEU A 343 -6.84 5.26 10.73
CA LEU A 343 -6.70 6.12 11.91
C LEU A 343 -7.11 5.32 13.15
N ALA A 344 -6.32 5.42 14.24
CA ALA A 344 -6.70 4.77 15.50
C ALA A 344 -8.09 5.24 15.93
N ALA A 345 -8.82 4.46 16.72
CA ALA A 345 -10.17 4.84 17.13
C ALA A 345 -10.19 6.19 17.87
N GLU A 346 -9.13 6.47 18.64
CA GLU A 346 -8.89 7.75 19.32
C GLU A 346 -8.67 8.89 18.32
N ASP A 347 -7.89 8.64 17.25
CA ASP A 347 -7.63 9.62 16.18
C ASP A 347 -8.90 9.88 15.35
N LEU A 348 -9.71 8.85 15.09
CA LEU A 348 -11.01 8.99 14.41
C LEU A 348 -12.02 9.79 15.24
N ARG A 349 -12.05 9.58 16.55
CA ARG A 349 -12.88 10.38 17.46
C ARG A 349 -12.43 11.84 17.47
N ALA A 350 -11.12 12.10 17.52
CA ALA A 350 -10.57 13.45 17.45
C ALA A 350 -10.89 14.12 16.11
N LEU A 351 -10.72 13.41 14.99
CA LEU A 351 -11.03 13.89 13.65
C LEU A 351 -12.53 14.18 13.47
N LEU A 352 -13.41 13.28 13.95
CA LEU A 352 -14.84 13.50 13.94
C LEU A 352 -15.24 14.72 14.79
N ALA A 353 -14.63 14.90 15.97
CA ALA A 353 -14.86 16.08 16.80
C ALA A 353 -14.45 17.39 16.10
N ALA A 354 -13.35 17.37 15.35
CA ALA A 354 -12.92 18.50 14.53
C ALA A 354 -13.92 18.80 13.40
N ALA A 355 -14.36 17.78 12.66
CA ALA A 355 -15.37 17.91 11.61
C ALA A 355 -16.71 18.45 12.15
N LEU A 356 -17.18 17.93 13.29
CA LEU A 356 -18.40 18.41 13.98
C LEU A 356 -18.26 19.86 14.48
N THR A 357 -17.08 20.23 14.99
CA THR A 357 -16.80 21.61 15.41
C THR A 357 -16.90 22.57 14.24
N GLN A 358 -16.48 22.13 13.06
CA GLN A 358 -16.56 22.89 11.84
C GLN A 358 -17.99 22.99 11.30
N LEU A 359 -18.75 21.89 11.31
CA LEU A 359 -20.19 21.87 11.03
C LEU A 359 -20.93 22.91 11.88
N ARG A 360 -20.62 22.98 13.18
CA ARG A 360 -21.20 23.97 14.10
C ARG A 360 -20.99 25.41 13.64
N ARG A 361 -19.84 25.73 13.02
CA ARG A 361 -19.56 27.06 12.46
C ARG A 361 -20.45 27.33 11.25
N VAL A 362 -20.60 26.37 10.34
CA VAL A 362 -21.48 26.51 9.15
C VAL A 362 -22.95 26.66 9.56
N LEU A 363 -23.43 25.85 10.51
CA LEU A 363 -24.80 25.93 11.04
C LEU A 363 -25.13 27.29 11.67
N SER A 364 -24.13 28.05 12.14
CA SER A 364 -24.35 29.41 12.64
C SER A 364 -24.73 30.39 11.52
N ALA A 365 -24.25 30.17 10.29
CA ALA A 365 -24.49 31.02 9.14
C ALA A 365 -25.84 30.77 8.44
N VAL A 366 -26.38 29.54 8.52
CA VAL A 366 -27.69 29.18 7.93
C VAL A 366 -28.82 29.94 8.63
N ARG A 367 -29.76 30.55 7.89
CA ARG A 367 -30.93 31.27 8.44
C ARG A 367 -32.23 30.55 8.04
N THR A 368 -33.32 30.80 8.77
CA THR A 368 -34.64 30.18 8.47
C THR A 368 -35.14 30.48 7.06
N ARG A 369 -34.82 31.67 6.52
CA ARG A 369 -35.12 32.03 5.13
C ARG A 369 -34.37 31.21 4.07
N ASP A 370 -33.29 30.52 4.47
CA ASP A 370 -32.46 29.74 3.56
C ASP A 370 -32.95 28.29 3.44
N LEU A 371 -33.94 27.87 4.24
CA LEU A 371 -34.39 26.48 4.37
C LEU A 371 -34.87 25.87 3.05
N ASP A 372 -35.49 26.66 2.19
CA ASP A 372 -36.07 26.16 0.93
C ASP A 372 -35.10 26.37 -0.26
N ARG A 373 -33.84 26.77 -0.01
CA ARG A 373 -32.81 26.90 -1.05
C ARG A 373 -32.33 25.53 -1.52
N PRO A 374 -31.98 25.38 -2.81
CA PRO A 374 -31.40 24.14 -3.31
C PRO A 374 -30.00 23.90 -2.72
N THR A 375 -29.61 22.63 -2.65
CA THR A 375 -28.27 22.20 -2.23
C THR A 375 -27.58 21.41 -3.35
N PRO A 376 -26.26 21.19 -3.27
CA PRO A 376 -25.55 20.29 -4.19
C PRO A 376 -26.01 18.83 -4.12
N CYS A 377 -26.68 18.40 -3.04
CA CYS A 377 -27.33 17.10 -2.97
C CYS A 377 -28.56 17.09 -3.89
N ALA A 378 -28.59 16.16 -4.84
CA ALA A 378 -29.67 16.07 -5.81
C ALA A 378 -31.04 15.98 -5.12
N SER A 379 -31.97 16.83 -5.55
CA SER A 379 -33.36 16.88 -5.05
C SER A 379 -33.54 17.33 -3.60
N TRP A 380 -32.49 17.80 -2.90
CA TRP A 380 -32.60 18.25 -1.51
C TRP A 380 -32.48 19.76 -1.39
N ASP A 381 -33.43 20.35 -0.67
CA ASP A 381 -33.31 21.71 -0.14
C ASP A 381 -32.50 21.73 1.17
N VAL A 382 -32.16 22.93 1.65
CA VAL A 382 -31.41 23.10 2.90
C VAL A 382 -32.14 22.45 4.08
N ARG A 383 -33.47 22.49 4.12
CA ARG A 383 -34.28 21.85 5.16
C ARG A 383 -34.06 20.35 5.20
N THR A 384 -34.15 19.70 4.05
CA THR A 384 -33.94 18.26 3.88
C THR A 384 -32.52 17.88 4.26
N LEU A 385 -31.53 18.64 3.78
CA LEU A 385 -30.12 18.43 4.13
C LEU A 385 -29.86 18.60 5.62
N LEU A 386 -30.46 19.59 6.29
CA LEU A 386 -30.34 19.76 7.75
C LEU A 386 -30.95 18.58 8.52
N GLY A 387 -32.06 18.03 8.04
CA GLY A 387 -32.67 16.81 8.59
C GLY A 387 -31.78 15.57 8.45
N HIS A 388 -31.11 15.44 7.30
CA HIS A 388 -30.12 14.38 7.07
C HIS A 388 -28.87 14.55 7.93
N VAL A 389 -28.31 15.76 7.99
CA VAL A 389 -27.15 16.08 8.84
C VAL A 389 -27.46 15.77 10.32
N LEU A 390 -28.68 16.06 10.78
CA LEU A 390 -29.10 15.70 12.14
C LEU A 390 -29.05 14.18 12.35
N ALA A 391 -29.55 13.39 11.39
CA ALA A 391 -29.46 11.94 11.43
C ALA A 391 -28.01 11.46 11.47
N VAL A 392 -27.16 11.95 10.58
CA VAL A 392 -25.72 11.61 10.49
C VAL A 392 -24.99 11.90 11.79
N VAL A 393 -25.21 13.09 12.38
CA VAL A 393 -24.59 13.47 13.66
C VAL A 393 -25.01 12.53 14.79
N GLN A 394 -26.29 12.15 14.86
CA GLN A 394 -26.77 11.20 15.87
C GLN A 394 -26.23 9.79 15.65
N ARG A 395 -26.16 9.33 14.40
CA ARG A 395 -25.58 8.03 14.02
C ARG A 395 -24.10 7.94 14.37
N ALA A 396 -23.34 9.00 14.10
CA ALA A 396 -21.94 9.11 14.49
C ALA A 396 -21.78 9.05 16.02
N GLN A 397 -22.60 9.78 16.77
CA GLN A 397 -22.63 9.71 18.24
C GLN A 397 -22.96 8.30 18.73
N PHE A 398 -23.99 7.66 18.17
CA PHE A 398 -24.41 6.31 18.57
C PHE A 398 -23.31 5.28 18.28
N THR A 399 -22.55 5.45 17.20
CA THR A 399 -21.39 4.62 16.88
C THR A 399 -20.32 4.75 17.96
N VAL A 400 -20.03 5.97 18.42
CA VAL A 400 -19.06 6.22 19.50
C VAL A 400 -19.54 5.61 20.83
N GLU A 401 -20.84 5.71 21.12
CA GLU A 401 -21.47 5.21 22.34
C GLU A 401 -21.80 3.71 22.32
N GLY A 402 -21.63 3.02 21.19
CA GLY A 402 -22.01 1.61 21.02
C GLY A 402 -23.52 1.36 21.04
N ARG A 403 -24.32 2.31 20.55
CA ARG A 403 -25.79 2.26 20.50
C ARG A 403 -26.30 1.87 19.11
N PRO A 404 -27.55 1.37 18.97
CA PRO A 404 -28.08 0.92 17.68
C PRO A 404 -28.18 2.05 16.64
N VAL A 405 -27.24 2.13 15.71
CA VAL A 405 -27.16 3.21 14.71
C VAL A 405 -28.38 3.21 13.77
N MET A 406 -28.85 2.03 13.38
CA MET A 406 -30.01 1.87 12.48
C MET A 406 -31.36 2.26 13.12
N SER A 407 -31.41 2.60 14.42
CA SER A 407 -32.63 3.15 15.01
C SER A 407 -32.91 4.60 14.59
N ILE A 408 -31.93 5.26 13.97
CA ILE A 408 -32.05 6.64 13.48
C ILE A 408 -32.45 6.59 12.00
N PRO A 409 -33.50 7.30 11.55
CA PRO A 409 -33.91 7.35 10.14
C PRO A 409 -32.86 8.08 9.29
N ASP A 410 -32.93 7.95 7.96
CA ASP A 410 -31.97 8.63 7.05
C ASP A 410 -32.15 10.15 7.04
N ILE A 411 -33.39 10.63 7.18
CA ILE A 411 -33.71 12.05 7.24
C ILE A 411 -34.62 12.27 8.45
N MET A 412 -34.21 13.13 9.37
CA MET A 412 -35.04 13.55 10.49
C MET A 412 -35.90 14.76 10.11
N ALA A 413 -37.17 14.75 10.51
CA ALA A 413 -38.01 15.94 10.40
C ALA A 413 -37.44 17.06 11.28
N ILE A 414 -37.37 18.28 10.72
CA ILE A 414 -36.93 19.47 11.46
C ILE A 414 -38.02 20.54 11.46
N GLU A 415 -38.28 21.09 12.64
CA GLU A 415 -39.23 22.19 12.80
C GLU A 415 -38.55 23.54 12.50
N PRO A 416 -39.08 24.37 11.60
CA PRO A 416 -38.43 25.62 11.20
C PRO A 416 -38.17 26.62 12.34
N SER A 417 -38.92 26.51 13.45
CA SER A 417 -38.74 27.36 14.64
C SER A 417 -37.65 26.86 15.59
N THR A 418 -37.31 25.56 15.60
CA THR A 418 -36.41 24.96 16.61
C THR A 418 -35.22 24.20 16.03
N TRP A 419 -35.14 23.99 14.71
CA TRP A 419 -34.10 23.19 14.05
C TRP A 419 -32.67 23.56 14.51
N ARG A 420 -32.39 24.85 14.69
CA ARG A 420 -31.06 25.34 15.06
C ARG A 420 -30.65 24.87 16.45
N GLU A 421 -31.57 24.91 17.40
CA GLU A 421 -31.33 24.48 18.78
C GLU A 421 -31.13 22.96 18.83
N VAL A 422 -31.98 22.21 18.13
CA VAL A 422 -31.91 20.75 18.04
C VAL A 422 -30.58 20.29 17.44
N LEU A 423 -30.19 20.84 16.29
CA LEU A 423 -28.92 20.49 15.63
C LEU A 423 -27.71 20.90 16.47
N ARG A 424 -27.72 22.10 17.07
CA ARG A 424 -26.63 22.54 17.94
C ARG A 424 -26.47 21.59 19.13
N ALA A 425 -27.56 21.23 19.78
CA ALA A 425 -27.55 20.30 20.90
C ALA A 425 -27.04 18.90 20.49
N ALA A 426 -27.44 18.40 19.31
CA ALA A 426 -26.97 17.13 18.78
C ALA A 426 -25.46 17.16 18.47
N VAL A 427 -24.97 18.21 17.80
CA VAL A 427 -23.54 18.39 17.50
C VAL A 427 -22.72 18.50 18.79
N ASP A 428 -23.16 19.29 19.76
CA ASP A 428 -22.45 19.43 21.04
C ASP A 428 -22.43 18.11 21.82
N LYS A 429 -23.50 17.29 21.73
CA LYS A 429 -23.53 15.96 22.33
C LYS A 429 -22.56 14.99 21.63
N ALA A 430 -22.52 15.01 20.30
CA ALA A 430 -21.59 14.20 19.52
C ALA A 430 -20.12 14.58 19.78
N ILE A 431 -19.80 15.88 19.86
CA ILE A 431 -18.45 16.35 20.23
C ILE A 431 -18.07 15.86 21.64
N ARG A 432 -18.99 15.95 22.61
CA ARG A 432 -18.75 15.43 23.97
C ARG A 432 -18.52 13.93 23.97
N ALA A 433 -19.29 13.16 23.21
CA ALA A 433 -19.08 11.71 23.10
C ALA A 433 -17.70 11.37 22.52
N CYS A 434 -17.24 12.13 21.51
CA CYS A 434 -15.92 11.94 20.90
C CYS A 434 -14.76 12.34 21.82
N THR A 435 -14.95 13.37 22.66
CA THR A 435 -13.89 13.95 23.51
C THR A 435 -13.87 13.41 24.94
N ALA A 436 -14.91 12.67 25.35
CA ALA A 436 -14.94 12.01 26.65
C ALA A 436 -13.81 10.96 26.75
N ARG A 437 -13.05 11.03 27.85
CA ARG A 437 -12.13 9.95 28.20
C ARG A 437 -12.93 8.65 28.38
N PRO A 438 -12.41 7.50 27.92
CA PRO A 438 -13.01 6.22 28.24
C PRO A 438 -13.16 6.12 29.76
N ALA A 439 -14.35 5.76 30.25
CA ALA A 439 -14.51 5.42 31.65
C ALA A 439 -13.50 4.31 31.96
N ALA A 440 -12.66 4.52 32.98
CA ALA A 440 -11.66 3.53 33.39
C ALA A 440 -12.38 2.19 33.57
N SER A 441 -12.05 1.21 32.74
CA SER A 441 -12.51 -0.15 32.98
C SER A 441 -12.01 -0.54 34.36
N TYR A 442 -12.94 -1.03 35.17
CA TYR A 442 -12.72 -1.53 36.51
C TYR A 442 -11.41 -2.34 36.56
N ARG A 443 -10.36 -1.80 37.21
CA ARG A 443 -9.21 -2.63 37.59
C ARG A 443 -9.78 -3.74 38.46
N ALA A 444 -9.70 -4.98 38.00
CA ALA A 444 -9.95 -6.12 38.83
C ALA A 444 -9.18 -5.91 40.14
N ALA A 445 -9.90 -5.92 41.26
CA ALA A 445 -9.28 -5.85 42.58
C ALA A 445 -8.22 -6.96 42.65
N PRO A 446 -7.04 -6.70 43.25
CA PRO A 446 -6.02 -7.73 43.37
C PRO A 446 -6.65 -8.92 44.11
N HIS A 447 -6.45 -10.12 43.54
CA HIS A 447 -6.84 -11.38 44.16
C HIS A 447 -6.46 -11.36 45.64
N ARG A 448 -7.45 -11.44 46.52
CA ARG A 448 -7.20 -11.86 47.90
C ARG A 448 -6.97 -13.36 47.81
N ASP A 449 -5.71 -13.76 47.98
CA ASP A 449 -5.36 -15.17 48.22
C ASP A 449 -6.08 -15.62 49.49
N GLU A 450 -7.05 -16.52 49.33
CA GLU A 450 -7.57 -17.31 50.44
C GLU A 450 -6.45 -18.23 50.92
N ALA A 451 -6.10 -18.06 52.19
CA ALA A 451 -5.10 -18.81 52.89
C ALA A 451 -5.51 -20.30 53.02
N THR A 452 -4.69 -21.19 52.49
CA THR A 452 -4.61 -22.58 52.99
C THR A 452 -3.47 -22.64 54.03
N PRO A 453 -3.75 -23.06 55.28
CA PRO A 453 -2.75 -23.06 56.33
C PRO A 453 -1.89 -24.33 56.27
N GLY A 454 -0.56 -24.19 56.37
CA GLY A 454 0.27 -25.35 56.74
C GLY A 454 1.76 -25.24 56.43
N SER A 455 2.53 -25.15 57.51
CA SER A 455 3.92 -25.62 57.62
C SER A 455 5.05 -24.77 57.04
N THR A 456 5.44 -23.78 57.85
CA THR A 456 6.83 -23.54 58.31
C THR A 456 7.99 -24.19 57.54
N ARG A 457 8.87 -23.37 56.98
CA ARG A 457 10.29 -23.32 57.41
C ARG A 457 11.03 -22.10 56.87
N ARG A 458 11.86 -21.57 57.76
CA ARG A 458 12.70 -20.37 57.64
C ARG A 458 13.66 -20.45 56.46
N THR A 459 13.80 -19.32 55.76
CA THR A 459 15.00 -18.98 55.00
C THR A 459 16.13 -18.57 55.95
N THR A 460 17.36 -18.98 55.60
CA THR A 460 18.59 -18.27 55.99
C THR A 460 19.43 -18.14 54.72
N PRO A 461 20.01 -16.96 54.44
CA PRO A 461 20.84 -16.74 53.25
C PRO A 461 22.31 -16.93 53.60
N ILE A 462 23.10 -17.53 52.70
CA ILE A 462 24.55 -17.43 52.76
C ILE A 462 25.10 -17.10 51.38
N ALA A 463 25.95 -16.09 51.39
CA ALA A 463 26.70 -15.52 50.29
C ALA A 463 27.95 -16.34 49.94
N GLY A 464 28.48 -16.07 48.75
CA GLY A 464 29.92 -16.05 48.51
C GLY A 464 30.47 -17.15 47.60
N GLY A 465 31.43 -16.77 46.75
CA GLY A 465 32.45 -17.72 46.27
C GLY A 465 32.74 -17.73 44.78
N ARG A 466 33.50 -16.72 44.35
CA ARG A 466 34.55 -16.69 43.29
C ARG A 466 35.09 -18.02 42.70
N THR A 467 35.67 -17.83 41.49
CA THR A 467 36.80 -18.56 40.82
C THR A 467 36.52 -19.96 40.29
N ALA A 468 37.12 -20.49 39.21
CA ALA A 468 37.98 -20.02 38.11
C ALA A 468 38.14 -21.23 37.14
N ALA A 469 38.83 -21.00 36.02
CA ALA A 469 39.62 -21.95 35.23
C ALA A 469 38.95 -22.66 34.02
N ALA A 470 39.46 -22.30 32.83
CA ALA A 470 39.68 -23.18 31.67
C ALA A 470 40.74 -24.26 32.01
N PRO A 471 40.94 -25.35 31.22
CA PRO A 471 41.61 -25.34 29.89
C PRO A 471 41.22 -26.59 29.01
N PRO A 472 42.04 -27.11 28.05
CA PRO A 472 42.89 -26.51 27.00
C PRO A 472 42.61 -27.02 25.56
N ASP A 473 43.32 -26.40 24.60
CA ASP A 473 43.58 -26.83 23.21
C ASP A 473 44.23 -28.20 23.04
N ALA A 474 44.06 -28.80 21.85
CA ALA A 474 45.10 -29.59 21.19
C ALA A 474 44.98 -29.56 19.65
N THR A 475 46.14 -29.41 19.02
CA THR A 475 46.46 -29.10 17.63
C THR A 475 46.80 -30.31 16.75
N GLY A 476 46.78 -30.09 15.42
CA GLY A 476 47.62 -30.76 14.42
C GLY A 476 46.84 -31.56 13.35
N ALA A 477 47.22 -31.71 12.09
CA ALA A 477 48.16 -31.09 11.13
C ALA A 477 48.11 -32.01 9.88
N GLY A 478 48.30 -31.51 8.65
CA GLY A 478 48.63 -32.40 7.52
C GLY A 478 48.24 -31.97 6.10
N ASP A 479 49.14 -31.25 5.44
CA ASP A 479 49.19 -30.94 4.00
C ASP A 479 49.26 -32.18 3.08
N ARG A 480 48.69 -32.07 1.86
CA ARG A 480 49.32 -32.52 0.60
C ARG A 480 48.88 -31.68 -0.61
N LEU A 481 49.89 -31.17 -1.32
CA LEU A 481 49.88 -30.49 -2.62
C LEU A 481 50.10 -31.47 -3.79
N ALA A 482 49.58 -31.12 -4.99
CA ALA A 482 50.19 -31.17 -6.35
C ALA A 482 49.13 -31.47 -7.47
N PRO A 483 49.37 -31.18 -8.78
CA PRO A 483 48.88 -29.97 -9.47
C PRO A 483 48.25 -30.29 -10.88
N PRO A 484 48.37 -29.45 -11.94
CA PRO A 484 47.31 -28.59 -12.48
C PRO A 484 46.74 -29.05 -13.84
N GLY A 485 45.51 -28.62 -14.16
CA GLY A 485 44.88 -28.75 -15.48
C GLY A 485 44.33 -27.41 -15.96
N GLU A 486 44.87 -26.97 -17.10
CA GLU A 486 44.54 -25.95 -18.10
C GLU A 486 43.32 -24.99 -18.00
N PRO A 487 43.40 -23.81 -18.67
CA PRO A 487 42.57 -22.65 -18.36
C PRO A 487 41.19 -22.68 -19.03
N GLU A 488 40.13 -22.59 -18.22
CA GLU A 488 38.79 -22.31 -18.72
C GLU A 488 38.63 -20.84 -19.12
N THR A 489 38.16 -20.65 -20.35
CA THR A 489 37.82 -19.37 -20.97
C THR A 489 36.67 -18.68 -20.23
N PRO A 490 36.71 -17.36 -19.98
CA PRO A 490 35.59 -16.66 -19.39
C PRO A 490 34.43 -16.56 -20.40
N HIS A 491 33.34 -17.28 -20.13
CA HIS A 491 32.08 -17.09 -20.83
C HIS A 491 31.50 -15.71 -20.48
N THR A 492 31.57 -14.80 -21.44
CA THR A 492 30.95 -13.48 -21.41
C THR A 492 29.44 -13.59 -21.39
N ALA A 493 28.80 -13.10 -20.33
CA ALA A 493 27.35 -12.91 -20.20
C ALA A 493 26.83 -11.73 -21.05
N ASN A 494 27.23 -11.64 -22.33
CA ASN A 494 26.92 -10.49 -23.20
C ASN A 494 26.20 -10.87 -24.50
N GLN A 495 25.53 -12.02 -24.56
CA GLN A 495 24.73 -12.42 -25.72
C GLN A 495 23.40 -13.06 -25.29
N MET A 496 22.44 -12.24 -24.88
CA MET A 496 21.01 -12.57 -25.02
C MET A 496 20.22 -11.28 -25.22
N MET A 497 20.46 -10.59 -26.35
CA MET A 497 19.49 -9.68 -26.96
C MET A 497 19.82 -9.47 -28.44
N THR A 498 19.44 -10.43 -29.30
CA THR A 498 19.23 -10.20 -30.74
C THR A 498 18.21 -11.18 -31.34
N ALA A 499 17.12 -10.59 -31.85
CA ALA A 499 16.28 -10.94 -33.01
C ALA A 499 15.41 -12.23 -33.06
N GLY A 500 14.12 -11.98 -33.37
CA GLY A 500 13.17 -12.89 -34.01
C GLY A 500 11.97 -12.08 -34.55
N ASP A 501 11.91 -11.92 -35.87
CA ASP A 501 10.97 -11.08 -36.67
C ASP A 501 9.53 -11.68 -36.73
N PRO A 502 8.49 -10.89 -37.08
CA PRO A 502 7.08 -11.29 -37.00
C PRO A 502 6.53 -11.83 -38.34
N GLY A 503 5.58 -12.77 -38.27
CA GLY A 503 4.69 -13.04 -39.41
C GLY A 503 4.05 -14.42 -39.40
N ALA A 504 2.75 -14.48 -39.11
CA ALA A 504 1.77 -15.25 -39.88
C ALA A 504 0.36 -14.97 -39.35
N ALA A 505 -0.54 -14.60 -40.26
CA ALA A 505 -1.91 -14.22 -40.01
C ALA A 505 -2.90 -15.38 -40.16
N GLY A 506 -4.02 -15.26 -39.45
CA GLY A 506 -5.36 -15.75 -39.85
C GLY A 506 -5.90 -16.99 -39.11
N PRO A 507 -7.23 -17.22 -39.06
CA PRO A 507 -8.34 -16.48 -39.71
C PRO A 507 -9.50 -16.04 -38.76
N PRO A 508 -10.49 -15.26 -39.26
CA PRO A 508 -11.59 -14.65 -38.48
C PRO A 508 -12.95 -15.29 -38.76
N ILE A 509 -13.81 -15.49 -37.74
CA ILE A 509 -15.23 -15.85 -37.89
C ILE A 509 -15.91 -15.52 -36.54
N GLY A 510 -17.07 -14.88 -36.36
CA GLY A 510 -18.14 -14.36 -37.20
C GLY A 510 -19.25 -13.85 -36.26
N SER A 511 -20.04 -12.89 -36.73
CA SER A 511 -21.03 -12.12 -35.97
C SER A 511 -22.46 -12.69 -36.02
N THR A 512 -23.24 -12.39 -34.96
CA THR A 512 -24.71 -12.12 -34.88
C THR A 512 -25.74 -13.26 -35.05
N PRO A 513 -27.06 -13.10 -34.70
CA PRO A 513 -27.76 -12.10 -33.84
C PRO A 513 -28.89 -12.63 -32.90
N GLY A 514 -29.30 -11.80 -31.92
CA GLY A 514 -30.72 -11.38 -31.73
C GLY A 514 -31.68 -12.21 -30.87
N ALA A 515 -32.20 -11.60 -29.79
CA ALA A 515 -33.60 -11.72 -29.37
C ALA A 515 -34.00 -10.48 -28.53
N THR A 516 -35.21 -9.99 -28.80
CA THR A 516 -35.81 -8.70 -28.42
C THR A 516 -36.85 -8.79 -27.30
N ALA A 517 -37.24 -7.61 -26.78
CA ALA A 517 -38.48 -7.23 -26.06
C ALA A 517 -38.53 -7.58 -24.55
N ALA A 518 -38.49 -6.60 -23.65
CA ALA A 518 -39.58 -5.69 -23.22
C ALA A 518 -40.66 -6.39 -22.37
N ASP A 519 -40.76 -6.08 -21.07
CA ASP A 519 -41.92 -5.35 -20.48
C ASP A 519 -41.69 -5.03 -18.99
N ALA A 520 -42.48 -4.07 -18.49
CA ALA A 520 -42.37 -3.36 -17.23
C ALA A 520 -43.05 -4.06 -16.02
N GLY A 521 -42.54 -3.70 -14.83
CA GLY A 521 -43.35 -3.39 -13.64
C GLY A 521 -43.87 -4.55 -12.77
N ARG A 522 -43.42 -4.59 -11.50
CA ARG A 522 -44.27 -4.44 -10.30
C ARG A 522 -43.49 -4.64 -8.99
N ASP A 523 -43.94 -3.88 -7.99
CA ASP A 523 -43.73 -4.00 -6.56
C ASP A 523 -43.44 -5.41 -6.03
N THR A 524 -42.53 -5.52 -5.07
CA THR A 524 -42.80 -6.26 -3.82
C THR A 524 -42.06 -5.63 -2.63
N THR A 525 -42.85 -5.13 -1.69
CA THR A 525 -42.49 -5.02 -0.28
C THR A 525 -42.18 -6.41 0.28
N GLY A 526 -41.16 -6.54 1.13
CA GLY A 526 -40.83 -7.86 1.68
C GLY A 526 -39.74 -7.87 2.75
N SER A 527 -40.19 -7.81 4.01
CA SER A 527 -39.66 -8.59 5.13
C SER A 527 -38.29 -8.23 5.71
N ALA A 528 -38.34 -7.43 6.78
CA ALA A 528 -37.43 -7.52 7.91
C ALA A 528 -37.38 -8.96 8.45
N GLY A 529 -36.20 -9.58 8.39
CA GLY A 529 -35.90 -10.84 9.05
C GLY A 529 -35.30 -10.59 10.43
N ASP A 530 -36.11 -10.84 11.45
CA ASP A 530 -35.77 -10.87 12.87
C ASP A 530 -34.79 -12.01 13.18
N TRP A 531 -33.71 -11.71 13.91
CA TRP A 531 -32.90 -12.68 14.65
C TRP A 531 -32.45 -12.04 15.98
N GLY A 532 -33.32 -12.13 16.97
CA GLY A 532 -32.95 -11.89 18.36
C GLY A 532 -32.13 -13.05 18.94
N VAL A 533 -31.03 -12.73 19.62
CA VAL A 533 -30.55 -13.48 20.80
C VAL A 533 -30.02 -12.50 21.84
N HIS A 534 -30.37 -12.80 23.08
CA HIS A 534 -30.30 -12.04 24.31
C HIS A 534 -28.94 -11.44 24.72
N GLY A 535 -29.04 -10.30 25.39
CA GLY A 535 -27.91 -9.48 25.80
C GLY A 535 -27.09 -10.00 26.98
N ARG A 536 -25.88 -9.44 27.06
CA ARG A 536 -25.30 -8.84 28.26
C ARG A 536 -24.25 -7.83 27.79
N GLY A 537 -24.27 -6.64 28.37
CA GLY A 537 -23.34 -5.56 28.01
C GLY A 537 -21.89 -5.96 28.25
N VAL A 538 -21.02 -5.64 27.28
CA VAL A 538 -19.57 -5.75 27.42
C VAL A 538 -18.92 -4.55 26.72
N GLY A 539 -17.89 -4.02 27.37
CA GLY A 539 -17.26 -2.73 27.13
C GLY A 539 -16.51 -2.56 25.81
N HIS A 540 -15.90 -1.39 25.71
CA HIS A 540 -15.36 -0.77 24.50
C HIS A 540 -14.21 -1.56 23.84
N GLY A 541 -14.21 -1.51 22.50
CA GLY A 541 -13.14 -1.97 21.62
C GLY A 541 -13.54 -3.20 20.80
N ALA A 542 -13.63 -3.04 19.48
CA ALA A 542 -13.88 -4.11 18.48
C ALA A 542 -15.32 -4.67 18.31
N GLY A 543 -16.36 -3.91 18.68
CA GLY A 543 -17.74 -4.30 18.34
C GLY A 543 -18.10 -4.07 16.86
N SER A 544 -18.78 -5.04 16.25
CA SER A 544 -19.44 -4.90 14.95
C SER A 544 -20.72 -4.06 15.08
N VAL A 545 -20.90 -3.06 14.21
CA VAL A 545 -22.03 -2.12 14.19
C VAL A 545 -22.78 -2.27 12.87
N ALA A 546 -24.11 -2.30 12.92
CA ALA A 546 -24.94 -2.17 11.73
C ALA A 546 -25.06 -0.67 11.37
N ALA A 547 -24.51 -0.26 10.23
CA ALA A 547 -24.58 1.09 9.69
C ALA A 547 -25.40 1.10 8.38
N PRO A 548 -25.75 2.28 7.81
CA PRO A 548 -26.51 2.35 6.56
C PRO A 548 -25.88 1.60 5.39
N TRP A 549 -24.55 1.43 5.42
CA TRP A 549 -23.77 0.73 4.40
C TRP A 549 -23.45 -0.73 4.77
N GLY A 550 -24.19 -1.32 5.71
CA GLY A 550 -24.01 -2.69 6.15
C GLY A 550 -23.34 -2.85 7.52
N ARG A 551 -23.10 -4.10 7.91
CA ARG A 551 -22.51 -4.45 9.20
C ARG A 551 -20.99 -4.42 9.11
N MET A 552 -20.35 -3.61 9.95
CA MET A 552 -18.90 -3.36 9.87
C MET A 552 -18.28 -3.03 11.24
N PRO A 553 -16.95 -3.11 11.39
CA PRO A 553 -16.29 -2.66 12.61
C PRO A 553 -16.61 -1.18 12.91
N ALA A 554 -16.82 -0.85 14.18
CA ALA A 554 -17.19 0.51 14.61
C ALA A 554 -16.24 1.61 14.09
N ALA A 555 -14.93 1.33 14.01
CA ALA A 555 -13.94 2.27 13.46
C ALA A 555 -14.14 2.55 11.96
N VAL A 556 -14.55 1.54 11.19
CA VAL A 556 -14.87 1.70 9.76
C VAL A 556 -16.13 2.53 9.59
N ALA A 557 -17.19 2.24 10.37
CA ALA A 557 -18.42 3.04 10.38
C ALA A 557 -18.13 4.50 10.76
N LEU A 558 -17.31 4.72 11.79
CA LEU A 558 -16.93 6.06 12.25
C LEU A 558 -16.16 6.84 11.18
N SER A 559 -15.29 6.16 10.42
CA SER A 559 -14.59 6.75 9.28
C SER A 559 -15.55 7.19 8.17
N GLY A 560 -16.58 6.38 7.88
CA GLY A 560 -17.66 6.78 6.97
C GLY A 560 -18.39 8.05 7.43
N PHE A 561 -18.72 8.13 8.73
CA PHE A 561 -19.37 9.32 9.29
C PHE A 561 -18.49 10.58 9.29
N VAL A 562 -17.15 10.45 9.32
CA VAL A 562 -16.24 11.59 9.11
C VAL A 562 -16.43 12.16 7.69
N VAL A 563 -16.50 11.29 6.67
CA VAL A 563 -16.70 11.70 5.28
C VAL A 563 -18.07 12.38 5.11
N GLU A 564 -19.14 11.76 5.63
CA GLU A 564 -20.51 12.29 5.60
C GLU A 564 -20.60 13.69 6.25
N VAL A 565 -20.04 13.85 7.46
CA VAL A 565 -20.05 15.15 8.14
C VAL A 565 -19.26 16.19 7.35
N ALA A 566 -18.09 15.84 6.81
CA ALA A 566 -17.25 16.76 6.06
C ALA A 566 -17.93 17.23 4.77
N VAL A 567 -18.44 16.30 3.96
CA VAL A 567 -19.08 16.62 2.67
C VAL A 567 -20.39 17.38 2.87
N HIS A 568 -21.24 16.99 3.83
CA HIS A 568 -22.50 17.70 4.06
C HIS A 568 -22.32 19.06 4.74
N THR A 569 -21.21 19.25 5.47
CA THR A 569 -20.80 20.60 5.90
C THR A 569 -20.47 21.48 4.70
N TRP A 570 -19.83 20.93 3.67
CA TRP A 570 -19.57 21.63 2.42
C TRP A 570 -20.87 21.91 1.65
N ASP A 571 -21.77 20.92 1.54
CA ASP A 571 -23.06 21.06 0.85
C ASP A 571 -23.92 22.17 1.48
N LEU A 572 -23.94 22.26 2.82
CA LEU A 572 -24.62 23.34 3.54
C LEU A 572 -24.00 24.71 3.25
N ALA A 573 -22.66 24.81 3.29
CA ALA A 573 -21.96 26.07 3.03
C ALA A 573 -22.23 26.57 1.60
N ALA A 574 -22.22 25.65 0.62
CA ALA A 574 -22.56 25.91 -0.76
C ALA A 574 -24.03 26.36 -0.92
N GLY A 575 -24.98 25.66 -0.33
CA GLY A 575 -26.42 25.95 -0.44
C GLY A 575 -26.83 27.34 0.08
N VAL A 576 -26.18 27.83 1.14
CA VAL A 576 -26.45 29.16 1.72
C VAL A 576 -25.50 30.26 1.22
N ALA A 577 -24.64 29.96 0.23
CA ALA A 577 -23.61 30.85 -0.29
C ALA A 577 -22.68 31.43 0.79
N ALA A 578 -22.40 30.66 1.84
CA ALA A 578 -21.44 31.04 2.86
C ALA A 578 -20.01 30.75 2.35
N ARG A 579 -19.10 31.73 2.47
CA ARG A 579 -17.67 31.54 2.19
C ARG A 579 -16.94 30.78 3.31
N VAL A 580 -17.58 29.75 3.87
CA VAL A 580 -16.96 28.92 4.90
C VAL A 580 -16.29 27.74 4.21
N ARG A 581 -14.96 27.73 4.24
CA ARG A 581 -14.15 26.61 3.75
C ARG A 581 -14.05 25.53 4.81
N LEU A 582 -13.91 24.26 4.41
CA LEU A 582 -13.54 23.25 5.38
C LEU A 582 -12.11 23.47 5.84
N ASP A 583 -11.83 23.04 7.06
CA ASP A 583 -10.48 22.95 7.57
C ASP A 583 -9.66 22.03 6.66
N GLY A 584 -8.46 22.47 6.28
CA GLY A 584 -7.63 21.76 5.30
C GLY A 584 -7.24 20.36 5.75
N ASP A 585 -7.00 20.17 7.05
CA ASP A 585 -6.59 18.89 7.62
C ASP A 585 -7.78 17.93 7.68
N VAL A 586 -8.97 18.44 8.06
CA VAL A 586 -10.21 17.64 8.04
C VAL A 586 -10.56 17.20 6.62
N ALA A 587 -10.47 18.11 5.64
CA ALA A 587 -10.77 17.80 4.25
C ALA A 587 -9.77 16.80 3.64
N ALA A 588 -8.47 16.97 3.91
CA ALA A 588 -7.45 16.05 3.44
C ALA A 588 -7.60 14.65 4.07
N ALA A 589 -7.89 14.57 5.37
CA ALA A 589 -8.12 13.31 6.06
C ALA A 589 -9.40 12.61 5.54
N ALA A 590 -10.50 13.36 5.39
CA ALA A 590 -11.74 12.83 4.82
C ALA A 590 -11.55 12.36 3.36
N MET A 591 -10.73 13.05 2.56
CA MET A 591 -10.37 12.60 1.21
C MET A 591 -9.59 11.28 1.24
N GLY A 592 -8.60 11.16 2.13
CA GLY A 592 -7.86 9.91 2.32
C GLY A 592 -8.75 8.73 2.71
N ILE A 593 -9.78 8.97 3.53
CA ILE A 593 -10.79 7.98 3.90
C ILE A 593 -11.72 7.67 2.72
N ALA A 594 -12.24 8.70 2.03
CA ALA A 594 -13.19 8.55 0.93
C ALA A 594 -12.59 7.77 -0.25
N VAL A 595 -11.30 7.97 -0.56
CA VAL A 595 -10.59 7.22 -1.60
C VAL A 595 -10.51 5.72 -1.30
N ARG A 596 -10.61 5.32 -0.03
CA ARG A 596 -10.52 3.93 0.42
C ARG A 596 -11.89 3.27 0.57
N LEU A 597 -12.85 3.99 1.17
CA LEU A 597 -14.15 3.44 1.53
C LEU A 597 -15.19 3.58 0.41
N VAL A 598 -15.08 4.61 -0.42
CA VAL A 598 -16.01 4.88 -1.53
C VAL A 598 -15.24 5.15 -2.84
N PRO A 599 -14.41 4.20 -3.29
CA PRO A 599 -13.75 4.30 -4.59
C PRO A 599 -14.81 4.37 -5.71
N PRO A 600 -14.56 5.10 -6.82
CA PRO A 600 -15.59 5.33 -7.85
C PRO A 600 -16.21 4.05 -8.41
N GLU A 601 -15.43 2.98 -8.44
CA GLU A 601 -15.79 1.68 -9.00
C GLU A 601 -16.82 0.92 -8.16
N THR A 602 -16.98 1.28 -6.87
CA THR A 602 -17.94 0.63 -5.96
C THR A 602 -19.17 1.48 -5.67
N ARG A 603 -19.37 2.60 -6.40
CA ARG A 603 -20.52 3.48 -6.21
C ARG A 603 -21.70 2.99 -7.03
N ASP A 604 -22.86 2.87 -6.39
CA ASP A 604 -24.13 2.49 -7.01
C ASP A 604 -25.01 3.72 -7.37
N GLY A 605 -24.51 4.93 -7.11
CA GLY A 605 -25.24 6.18 -7.33
C GLY A 605 -26.29 6.52 -6.27
N HIS A 606 -26.43 5.71 -5.21
CA HIS A 606 -27.40 5.98 -4.14
C HIS A 606 -26.86 6.90 -3.05
N ALA A 607 -25.57 6.79 -2.70
CA ALA A 607 -24.95 7.59 -1.63
C ALA A 607 -24.08 8.76 -2.14
N PHE A 608 -23.25 8.52 -3.16
CA PHE A 608 -22.38 9.52 -3.78
C PHE A 608 -22.36 9.37 -5.30
N ASP A 609 -22.40 10.49 -6.01
CA ASP A 609 -22.23 10.55 -7.46
C ASP A 609 -20.78 10.28 -7.88
N GLY A 610 -20.57 10.01 -9.17
CA GLY A 610 -19.22 9.84 -9.74
C GLY A 610 -18.35 11.10 -9.63
N PRO A 611 -17.01 10.97 -9.52
CA PRO A 611 -16.11 12.13 -9.43
C PRO A 611 -16.31 13.11 -10.59
N VAL A 612 -16.21 14.41 -10.29
CA VAL A 612 -16.20 15.49 -11.30
C VAL A 612 -14.84 16.19 -11.31
N ALA A 613 -14.52 16.88 -12.41
CA ALA A 613 -13.29 17.64 -12.50
C ALA A 613 -13.27 18.80 -11.49
N ALA A 614 -12.22 18.89 -10.68
CA ALA A 614 -11.97 20.03 -9.82
C ALA A 614 -11.39 21.20 -10.62
N ALA A 615 -11.66 22.43 -10.19
CA ALA A 615 -11.06 23.62 -10.80
C ALA A 615 -9.53 23.63 -10.58
N PRO A 616 -8.75 24.19 -11.53
CA PRO A 616 -7.31 24.39 -11.32
C PRO A 616 -7.04 25.20 -10.05
N GLY A 617 -6.18 24.70 -9.16
CA GLY A 617 -5.88 25.33 -7.86
C GLY A 617 -6.95 25.13 -6.79
N ALA A 618 -7.87 24.16 -6.97
CA ALA A 618 -8.85 23.79 -5.95
C ALA A 618 -8.18 23.42 -4.62
N ASP A 619 -8.76 23.90 -3.51
CA ASP A 619 -8.32 23.53 -2.18
C ASP A 619 -8.81 22.12 -1.79
N ALA A 620 -8.32 21.60 -0.66
CA ALA A 620 -8.66 20.25 -0.18
C ALA A 620 -10.18 20.03 -0.01
N SER A 621 -10.93 21.08 0.34
CA SER A 621 -12.40 21.00 0.46
C SER A 621 -13.06 20.79 -0.89
N ALA A 622 -12.67 21.59 -1.89
CA ALA A 622 -13.17 21.48 -3.24
C ALA A 622 -12.75 20.17 -3.92
N LEU A 623 -11.54 19.66 -3.63
CA LEU A 623 -11.09 18.36 -4.11
C LEU A 623 -11.92 17.20 -3.54
N LEU A 624 -12.20 17.21 -2.24
CA LEU A 624 -13.09 16.22 -1.61
C LEU A 624 -14.50 16.26 -2.20
N ALA A 625 -15.07 17.47 -2.33
CA ALA A 625 -16.40 17.65 -2.91
C ALA A 625 -16.48 17.14 -4.36
N ALA A 626 -15.50 17.52 -5.19
CA ALA A 626 -15.39 17.06 -6.57
C ALA A 626 -15.23 15.53 -6.67
N TYR A 627 -14.41 14.94 -5.80
CA TYR A 627 -14.25 13.49 -5.73
C TYR A 627 -15.56 12.77 -5.37
N LEU A 628 -16.41 13.37 -4.55
CA LEU A 628 -17.74 12.86 -4.18
C LEU A 628 -18.84 13.32 -5.15
N GLY A 629 -18.47 13.87 -6.32
CA GLY A 629 -19.38 14.19 -7.41
C GLY A 629 -20.10 15.54 -7.31
N ARG A 630 -19.70 16.41 -6.38
CA ARG A 630 -20.31 17.74 -6.20
C ARG A 630 -19.71 18.73 -7.19
N ARG A 631 -20.56 19.44 -7.91
CA ARG A 631 -20.15 20.60 -8.73
C ARG A 631 -20.24 21.86 -7.87
N ALA A 632 -19.24 22.73 -7.97
CA ALA A 632 -19.31 24.04 -7.32
C ALA A 632 -20.55 24.79 -7.83
N PRO A 633 -21.32 25.47 -6.95
CA PRO A 633 -22.40 26.34 -7.40
C PRO A 633 -21.84 27.40 -8.34
N THR A 634 -22.48 27.57 -9.49
CA THR A 634 -22.19 28.66 -10.46
C THR A 634 -22.57 30.02 -9.90
#